data_AF-A0A5C6M8A4-F1
#
_entry.id   AF-A0A5C6M8A4-F1
#
_cell.length_a   1.000
_cell.length_b   1.000
_cell.length_c   1.000
_cell.angle_alpha   90.00
_cell.angle_beta   90.00
_cell.angle_gamma   90.00
#
_symmetry.space_group_name_H-M   'P 1'
#
loop_
_entity.id
_entity.type
_entity.pdbx_description
1 polymer ?
#
loop_
_entity_poly.entity_id
_entity_poly.type
_entity_poly.pdbx_seq_one_letter_code
_entity_poly.pdbx_strand_id
1 'polypeptide(L)'
;MSMYLEIKDTLLSIAAKNNITVIENEMLTADNPDIAVINNRGILMNVNASTDVSYLYRMAHELSHILYGDSDSQTAYQFSPYSRKKEEINAHRNAIKLLMSIQMPTNPNTFMEYYDIPDWLLYDVAREFKKQLD
;
A
#
# COMPACT_ATOMS: atom_id res chain seq x y z
N MET A 1 -8.14 -11.09 -18.06
CA MET A 1 -7.79 -9.81 -17.41
C MET A 1 -6.31 -9.89 -17.05
N SER A 2 -5.55 -8.80 -17.00
CA SER A 2 -4.15 -8.88 -16.53
C SER A 2 -4.12 -8.98 -15.00
N MET A 3 -3.12 -9.66 -14.43
CA MET A 3 -2.93 -9.79 -12.98
C MET A 3 -2.94 -8.42 -12.27
N TYR A 4 -2.36 -7.40 -12.91
CA TYR A 4 -2.38 -6.02 -12.42
C TYR A 4 -3.81 -5.49 -12.20
N LEU A 5 -4.71 -5.69 -13.18
CA LEU A 5 -6.09 -5.23 -13.10
C LEU A 5 -6.86 -5.99 -12.03
N GLU A 6 -6.63 -7.31 -11.90
CA GLU A 6 -7.29 -8.12 -10.87
C GLU A 6 -6.90 -7.67 -9.45
N ILE A 7 -5.62 -7.37 -9.22
CA ILE A 7 -5.16 -6.83 -7.94
C ILE A 7 -5.73 -5.43 -7.69
N LYS A 8 -5.72 -4.55 -8.70
CA LYS A 8 -6.28 -3.19 -8.59
C LYS A 8 -7.78 -3.24 -8.25
N ASP A 9 -8.56 -4.03 -8.97
CA ASP A 9 -10.00 -4.18 -8.75
C ASP A 9 -10.30 -4.77 -7.37
N THR A 10 -9.45 -5.68 -6.89
CA THR A 10 -9.56 -6.25 -5.55
C THR A 10 -9.28 -5.19 -4.47
N LEU A 11 -8.23 -4.38 -4.62
CA LEU A 11 -7.94 -3.27 -3.70
C LEU A 11 -9.07 -2.23 -3.68
N LEU A 12 -9.59 -1.85 -4.85
CA LEU A 12 -10.74 -0.93 -4.96
C LEU A 12 -12.00 -1.53 -4.31
N SER A 13 -12.23 -2.84 -4.48
CA SER A 13 -13.34 -3.55 -3.85
C SER A 13 -13.19 -3.58 -2.32
N ILE A 14 -11.97 -3.76 -1.80
CA ILE A 14 -11.68 -3.68 -0.36
C ILE A 14 -11.94 -2.26 0.15
N ALA A 15 -11.48 -1.23 -0.57
CA ALA A 15 -11.73 0.16 -0.23
C ALA A 15 -13.24 0.46 -0.14
N ALA A 16 -14.00 0.10 -1.18
CA ALA A 16 -15.43 0.31 -1.26
C ALA A 16 -16.18 -0.39 -0.12
N LYS A 17 -15.86 -1.66 0.17
CA LYS A 17 -16.46 -2.43 1.28
C LYS A 17 -16.20 -1.81 2.65
N ASN A 18 -15.13 -1.03 2.80
CA ASN A 18 -14.76 -0.37 4.03
C ASN A 18 -15.12 1.13 4.04
N ASN A 19 -15.97 1.59 3.12
CA ASN A 19 -16.36 3.00 2.98
C ASN A 19 -15.13 3.93 2.84
N ILE A 20 -14.16 3.52 2.02
CA ILE A 20 -12.96 4.30 1.71
C ILE A 20 -13.10 4.80 0.27
N THR A 21 -13.00 6.12 0.09
CA THR A 21 -12.98 6.74 -1.24
C THR A 21 -11.55 6.81 -1.75
N VAL A 22 -11.30 6.30 -2.95
CA VAL A 22 -10.00 6.40 -3.63
C VAL A 22 -10.15 7.32 -4.84
N ILE A 23 -9.30 8.33 -4.92
CA ILE A 23 -9.29 9.31 -6.00
C ILE A 23 -7.91 9.29 -6.65
N GLU A 24 -7.86 8.97 -7.94
CA GLU A 24 -6.67 9.18 -8.76
C GLU A 24 -6.61 10.66 -9.13
N ASN A 25 -5.50 11.32 -8.81
CA ASN A 25 -5.33 12.75 -9.03
C ASN A 25 -4.20 13.00 -10.02
N GLU A 26 -4.58 13.37 -11.24
CA GLU A 26 -3.69 13.72 -12.36
C GLU A 26 -3.13 15.15 -12.27
N MET A 27 -3.65 15.99 -11.37
CA MET A 27 -3.26 17.39 -11.22
C MET A 27 -2.10 17.58 -10.24
N LEU A 28 -1.71 16.54 -9.51
CA LEU A 28 -0.56 16.57 -8.61
C LEU A 28 0.75 16.53 -9.38
N THR A 29 1.75 17.27 -8.90
CA THR A 29 3.10 17.22 -9.45
C THR A 29 3.82 15.95 -9.02
N ALA A 30 4.89 15.59 -9.72
CA ALA A 30 5.61 14.35 -9.46
C ALA A 30 6.22 14.26 -8.06
N ASP A 31 6.51 15.39 -7.42
CA ASP A 31 7.09 15.43 -6.07
C ASP A 31 6.03 15.29 -4.95
N ASN A 32 4.73 15.30 -5.29
CA ASN A 32 3.68 15.11 -4.31
C ASN A 32 3.53 13.62 -3.95
N PRO A 33 3.42 13.25 -2.67
CA PRO A 33 3.17 11.87 -2.28
C PRO A 33 1.69 11.51 -2.48
N ASP A 34 1.38 10.21 -2.35
CA ASP A 34 0.02 9.78 -2.05
C ASP A 34 -0.37 10.21 -0.63
N ILE A 35 -1.67 10.35 -0.39
CA ILE A 35 -2.19 10.85 0.89
C ILE A 35 -3.39 10.02 1.35
N ALA A 36 -3.31 9.48 2.56
CA ALA A 36 -4.45 8.94 3.30
C ALA A 36 -5.01 9.98 4.29
N VAL A 37 -6.29 10.33 4.12
CA VAL A 37 -7.05 11.24 4.99
C VAL A 37 -7.98 10.40 5.87
N ILE A 38 -7.55 10.09 7.10
CA ILE A 38 -8.21 9.13 7.98
C ILE A 38 -9.65 9.52 8.31
N ASN A 39 -9.86 10.78 8.73
CA ASN A 39 -11.17 11.27 9.18
C ASN A 39 -12.23 11.22 8.06
N ASN A 40 -11.80 11.45 6.82
CA ASN A 40 -12.67 11.42 5.64
C ASN A 40 -12.68 10.05 4.96
N ARG A 41 -11.89 9.09 5.46
CA ARG A 41 -11.66 7.78 4.86
C ARG A 41 -11.35 7.92 3.36
N GLY A 42 -10.50 8.88 3.03
CA GLY A 42 -10.15 9.22 1.66
C GLY A 42 -8.70 8.88 1.35
N ILE A 43 -8.42 8.39 0.15
CA ILE A 43 -7.08 8.21 -0.39
C ILE A 43 -6.97 9.03 -1.67
N LEU A 44 -5.94 9.87 -1.75
CA LEU A 44 -5.52 10.55 -2.96
C LEU A 44 -4.28 9.85 -3.50
N MET A 45 -4.45 9.17 -4.63
CA MET A 45 -3.35 8.54 -5.35
C MET A 45 -2.78 9.53 -6.36
N ASN A 46 -1.50 9.86 -6.24
CA ASN A 46 -0.77 10.61 -7.25
C ASN A 46 -0.31 9.65 -8.35
N VAL A 47 -0.92 9.79 -9.52
CA VAL A 47 -0.57 9.00 -10.71
C VAL A 47 0.72 9.48 -11.38
N ASN A 48 1.17 10.70 -11.07
CA ASN A 48 2.39 11.31 -11.60
C ASN A 48 3.60 11.16 -10.67
N ALA A 49 3.45 10.50 -9.51
CA ALA A 49 4.50 10.43 -8.48
C ALA A 49 5.84 9.95 -9.05
N SER A 50 6.93 10.69 -8.78
CA SER A 50 8.29 10.30 -9.15
C SER A 50 8.81 9.26 -8.16
N THR A 51 8.41 8.02 -8.36
CA THR A 51 8.83 6.89 -7.54
C THR A 51 8.83 5.61 -8.36
N ASP A 52 9.82 4.76 -8.10
CA ASP A 52 9.88 3.44 -8.70
C ASP A 52 8.88 2.47 -8.03
N VAL A 53 8.38 2.80 -6.83
CA VAL A 53 7.45 1.91 -6.10
C VAL A 53 6.12 1.80 -6.83
N SER A 54 5.71 0.57 -7.10
CA SER A 54 4.50 0.28 -7.88
C SER A 54 3.25 0.95 -7.29
N TYR A 55 2.37 1.39 -8.18
CA TYR A 55 1.08 1.99 -7.81
C TYR A 55 0.26 1.09 -6.88
N LEU A 56 0.23 -0.23 -7.15
CA LEU A 56 -0.54 -1.18 -6.34
C LEU A 56 -0.02 -1.27 -4.91
N TYR A 57 1.30 -1.22 -4.72
CA TYR A 57 1.90 -1.22 -3.39
C TYR A 57 1.60 0.06 -2.64
N ARG A 58 1.75 1.21 -3.29
CA ARG A 58 1.41 2.52 -2.72
C ARG A 58 -0.05 2.56 -2.28
N MET A 59 -0.97 2.11 -3.13
CA MET A 59 -2.40 2.04 -2.80
C MET A 59 -2.68 1.11 -1.61
N ALA A 60 -2.04 -0.06 -1.55
CA ALA A 60 -2.17 -0.97 -0.41
C ALA A 60 -1.61 -0.39 0.89
N HIS A 61 -0.55 0.41 0.80
CA HIS A 61 0.03 1.15 1.91
C HIS A 61 -0.95 2.23 2.43
N GLU A 62 -1.50 3.07 1.56
CA GLU A 62 -2.48 4.09 1.96
C GLU A 62 -3.77 3.46 2.54
N LEU A 63 -4.23 2.34 1.96
CA LEU A 63 -5.34 1.56 2.53
C LEU A 63 -5.01 1.05 3.93
N SER A 64 -3.76 0.65 4.16
CA SER A 64 -3.33 0.13 5.46
C SER A 64 -3.36 1.21 6.55
N HIS A 65 -3.09 2.47 6.22
CA HIS A 65 -3.27 3.58 7.16
C HIS A 65 -4.73 3.72 7.62
N ILE A 66 -5.70 3.57 6.71
CA ILE A 66 -7.12 3.75 7.04
C ILE A 66 -7.74 2.50 7.68
N LEU A 67 -7.32 1.31 7.28
CA LEU A 67 -7.87 0.04 7.78
C LEU A 67 -7.29 -0.37 9.14
N TYR A 68 -6.03 -0.05 9.39
CA TYR A 68 -5.28 -0.58 10.53
C TYR A 68 -4.51 0.48 11.33
N GLY A 69 -4.52 1.74 10.89
CA GLY A 69 -3.91 2.84 11.62
C GLY A 69 -4.65 3.14 12.91
N ASP A 70 -3.93 3.73 13.86
CA ASP A 70 -4.50 4.21 15.11
C ASP A 70 -5.26 5.52 14.82
N SER A 71 -6.56 5.54 15.07
CA SER A 71 -7.43 6.70 14.77
C SER A 71 -7.08 7.93 15.59
N ASP A 72 -6.36 7.74 16.70
CA ASP A 72 -6.07 8.79 17.67
C ASP A 72 -4.73 9.50 17.42
N SER A 73 -3.89 9.03 16.48
CA SER A 73 -2.49 9.44 16.39
C SER A 73 -2.10 10.39 15.25
N GLN A 74 -2.97 10.62 14.24
CA GLN A 74 -2.81 11.66 13.20
C GLN A 74 -4.01 11.73 12.26
N THR A 75 -4.42 12.94 11.86
CA THR A 75 -5.62 13.14 11.00
C THR A 75 -5.35 12.92 9.50
N ALA A 76 -4.09 12.93 9.07
CA ALA A 76 -3.67 12.67 7.69
C ALA A 76 -2.24 12.10 7.63
N TYR A 77 -1.99 11.20 6.68
CA TYR A 77 -0.68 10.58 6.41
C TYR A 77 -0.23 10.88 4.97
N GLN A 78 1.09 10.92 4.78
CA GLN A 78 1.71 11.08 3.47
C GLN A 78 2.60 9.88 3.21
N PHE A 79 2.49 9.27 2.02
CA PHE A 79 3.32 8.14 1.63
C PHE A 79 4.81 8.45 1.82
N SER A 80 5.50 7.65 2.63
CA SER A 80 6.92 7.84 2.92
C SER A 80 7.68 6.51 2.93
N PRO A 81 8.16 6.04 1.77
CA PRO A 81 8.70 4.67 1.60
C PRO A 81 10.00 4.39 2.37
N TYR A 82 10.60 5.39 3.00
CA TYR A 82 11.82 5.26 3.81
C TYR A 82 11.63 5.66 5.27
N SER A 83 10.40 6.00 5.67
CA SER A 83 10.10 6.38 7.04
C SER A 83 10.21 5.18 7.97
N ARG A 84 10.87 5.39 9.12
CA ARG A 84 11.01 4.39 10.19
C ARG A 84 10.10 4.66 11.39
N LYS A 85 9.09 5.51 11.21
CA LYS A 85 8.05 5.72 12.23
C LYS A 85 7.23 4.44 12.40
N LYS A 86 6.78 4.16 13.62
CA LYS A 86 6.03 2.92 13.95
C LYS A 86 4.79 2.75 13.08
N GLU A 87 4.04 3.81 12.84
CA GLU A 87 2.82 3.82 12.02
C GLU A 87 3.12 3.45 10.57
N GLU A 88 4.13 4.10 9.97
CA GLU A 88 4.59 3.81 8.60
C GLU A 88 5.09 2.37 8.46
N ILE A 89 5.87 1.88 9.44
CA ILE A 89 6.32 0.47 9.47
C ILE A 89 5.11 -0.48 9.53
N ASN A 90 4.09 -0.15 10.32
CA ASN A 90 2.87 -0.95 10.40
C ASN A 90 2.08 -0.91 9.09
N ALA A 91 1.98 0.26 8.44
CA ALA A 91 1.33 0.40 7.14
C ALA A 91 2.02 -0.45 6.07
N HIS A 92 3.37 -0.40 6.00
CA HIS A 92 4.14 -1.27 5.09
C HIS A 92 3.88 -2.76 5.34
N ARG A 93 3.91 -3.20 6.60
CA ARG A 93 3.69 -4.61 6.96
C ARG A 93 2.28 -5.09 6.60
N ASN A 94 1.28 -4.25 6.85
CA ASN A 94 -0.11 -4.55 6.52
C ASN A 94 -0.34 -4.55 5.00
N ALA A 95 0.32 -3.65 4.25
CA ALA A 95 0.27 -3.64 2.79
C ALA A 95 0.84 -4.95 2.19
N ILE A 96 1.99 -5.40 2.70
CA ILE A 96 2.60 -6.68 2.31
C ILE A 96 1.62 -7.83 2.56
N LYS A 97 1.07 -7.90 3.77
CA LYS A 97 0.09 -8.94 4.12
C LYS A 97 -1.15 -8.90 3.24
N LEU A 98 -1.70 -7.71 2.99
CA LEU A 98 -2.88 -7.50 2.16
C LEU A 98 -2.64 -7.99 0.74
N LEU A 99 -1.54 -7.56 0.10
CA LEU A 99 -1.21 -7.95 -1.27
C LEU A 99 -0.94 -9.46 -1.38
N MET A 100 -0.21 -10.05 -0.43
CA MET A 100 -0.01 -11.50 -0.41
C MET A 100 -1.32 -12.29 -0.25
N SER A 101 -2.29 -11.74 0.48
CA SER A 101 -3.63 -12.36 0.61
C SER A 101 -4.47 -12.27 -0.67
N ILE A 102 -4.16 -11.33 -1.56
CA ILE A 102 -4.81 -11.19 -2.87
C ILE A 102 -4.14 -12.11 -3.88
N GLN A 103 -2.82 -12.05 -3.96
CA GLN A 103 -2.01 -12.85 -4.88
C GLN A 103 -0.72 -13.28 -4.17
N MET A 104 -0.64 -14.56 -3.83
CA MET A 104 0.55 -15.11 -3.20
C MET A 104 1.69 -15.16 -4.24
N PRO A 105 2.88 -14.61 -3.93
CA PRO A 105 4.05 -14.71 -4.81
C PRO A 105 4.61 -16.15 -4.79
N THR A 106 5.47 -16.50 -5.74
CA THR A 106 6.14 -17.82 -5.72
C THR A 106 7.28 -17.86 -4.72
N ASN A 107 7.91 -16.71 -4.46
CA ASN A 107 8.92 -16.50 -3.43
C ASN A 107 9.03 -15.00 -3.08
N PRO A 108 9.71 -14.63 -1.97
CA PRO A 108 9.83 -13.23 -1.56
C PRO A 108 10.39 -12.29 -2.64
N ASN A 109 11.38 -12.72 -3.44
CA ASN A 109 11.99 -11.87 -4.46
C ASN A 109 11.01 -11.53 -5.58
N THR A 110 10.16 -12.48 -6.00
CA THR A 110 9.12 -12.17 -7.01
C THR A 110 8.10 -11.15 -6.52
N PHE A 111 7.86 -11.06 -5.21
CA PHE A 111 7.05 -9.99 -4.63
C PHE A 111 7.80 -8.66 -4.67
N MET A 112 9.07 -8.65 -4.28
CA MET A 112 9.92 -7.45 -4.33
C MET A 112 9.97 -6.85 -5.74
N GLU A 113 10.26 -7.70 -6.73
CA GLU A 113 10.39 -7.33 -8.15
C GLU A 113 9.06 -6.87 -8.76
N TYR A 114 7.94 -7.53 -8.44
CA TYR A 114 6.65 -7.15 -9.03
C TYR A 114 6.12 -5.81 -8.51
N TYR A 115 6.41 -5.49 -7.24
CA TYR A 115 5.89 -4.29 -6.59
C TYR A 115 6.92 -3.16 -6.48
N ASP A 116 8.15 -3.37 -6.95
CA ASP A 116 9.27 -2.41 -6.90
C ASP A 116 9.47 -1.81 -5.50
N ILE A 117 9.42 -2.66 -4.47
CA ILE A 117 9.47 -2.21 -3.07
C ILE A 117 10.90 -2.04 -2.55
N PRO A 118 11.16 -1.06 -1.67
CA PRO A 118 12.48 -0.83 -1.10
C PRO A 118 13.09 -2.06 -0.41
N ASP A 119 14.38 -2.33 -0.66
CA ASP A 119 15.12 -3.51 -0.15
C ASP A 119 15.02 -3.72 1.37
N TRP A 120 14.90 -2.63 2.14
CA TRP A 120 14.82 -2.72 3.60
C TRP A 120 13.55 -3.45 4.08
N LEU A 121 12.53 -3.61 3.23
CA LEU A 121 11.32 -4.38 3.50
C LEU A 121 11.44 -5.88 3.21
N LEU A 122 12.53 -6.34 2.59
CA LEU A 122 12.72 -7.75 2.24
C LEU A 122 12.52 -8.68 3.43
N TYR A 123 13.00 -8.27 4.62
CA TYR A 123 12.80 -9.05 5.84
C TYR A 123 11.31 -9.20 6.21
N ASP A 124 10.52 -8.12 6.08
CA ASP A 124 9.08 -8.15 6.36
C ASP A 124 8.33 -9.01 5.33
N VAL A 125 8.71 -8.95 4.05
CA VAL A 125 8.17 -9.78 2.96
C VAL A 125 8.49 -11.25 3.19
N ALA A 126 9.75 -11.60 3.44
CA ALA A 126 10.16 -12.99 3.68
C ALA A 126 9.47 -13.58 4.92
N ARG A 127 9.30 -12.77 5.97
CA ARG A 127 8.60 -13.17 7.19
C ARG A 127 7.12 -13.44 6.93
N GLU A 128 6.43 -12.58 6.18
CA GLU A 128 5.00 -12.77 5.89
C GLU A 128 4.77 -13.94 4.93
N PHE A 129 5.60 -14.09 3.90
CA PHE A 129 5.57 -15.23 3.00
C PHE A 129 5.64 -16.56 3.76
N LYS A 130 6.57 -16.68 4.72
CA LYS A 130 6.70 -17.89 5.54
C LYS A 130 5.43 -18.20 6.33
N LYS A 131 4.79 -17.21 6.95
CA LYS A 131 3.57 -17.41 7.76
C LYS A 131 2.38 -17.94 6.96
N GLN A 132 2.33 -17.67 5.65
CA GLN A 132 1.24 -18.15 4.79
C GLN A 132 1.48 -19.56 4.24
N LEU A 133 2.65 -20.14 4.50
CA LEU A 133 2.97 -21.55 4.17
C LEU A 133 2.75 -22.50 5.36
N ASP A 134 2.66 -21.96 6.58
CA ASP A 134 2.40 -22.69 7.82
C ASP A 134 0.88 -22.82 8.07
#